data_AF-A0A0Q9JJF3-F1
#
_entry.id   AF-A0A0Q9JJF3-F1
#
_cell.length_a   1.000
_cell.length_b   1.000
_cell.length_c   1.000
_cell.angle_alpha   90.00
_cell.angle_beta   90.00
_cell.angle_gamma   90.00
#
_symmetry.space_group_name_H-M   'P 1'
#
loop_
_entity.id
_entity.type
_entity.pdbx_description
1 polymer ?
#
loop_
_entity_poly.entity_id
_entity_poly.type
_entity_poly.pdbx_seq_one_letter_code
_entity_poly.pdbx_strand_id
1 'polypeptide(L)' 'MTSPGSKLKVRRHRERLREQGLRPIQIWVPDVRAAGFRAEAHRQSQAVARSAQAVEDQAFIDAISIGDGE' A
#
# COMPACT_ATOMS: atom_id res chain seq x y z
N MET A 1 11.71 12.79 28.45
CA MET A 1 12.30 12.17 27.24
C MET A 1 11.29 12.31 26.11
N THR A 2 11.46 13.29 25.23
CA THR A 2 10.47 13.62 24.20
C THR A 2 10.54 12.62 23.06
N SER A 3 9.43 11.95 22.73
CA SER A 3 9.36 11.04 21.57
C SER A 3 9.86 11.77 20.32
N PRO A 4 10.72 11.15 19.48
CA PRO A 4 11.19 11.78 18.27
C PRO A 4 10.01 12.24 17.42
N GLY A 5 10.07 13.49 16.94
CA GLY A 5 8.99 14.08 16.16
C GLY A 5 8.64 13.22 14.95
N SER A 6 7.36 13.22 14.56
CA SER A 6 6.83 12.42 13.44
C SER A 6 7.71 12.49 12.17
N LYS A 7 8.27 13.67 11.86
CA LYS A 7 9.20 13.87 10.73
C LYS A 7 10.45 12.99 10.79
N LEU A 8 11.05 12.81 11.97
CA LEU A 8 12.23 11.98 12.14
C LEU A 8 11.90 10.49 11.98
N LYS A 9 10.73 10.06 12.49
CA LYS A 9 10.25 8.68 12.32
C LYS A 9 9.98 8.34 10.86
N VAL A 10 9.29 9.23 10.14
CA VAL A 10 9.03 9.07 8.69
C VAL A 10 10.32 9.05 7.89
N ARG A 11 11.31 9.89 8.24
CA ARG A 11 12.62 9.89 7.58
C ARG A 11 13.35 8.55 7.75
N ARG A 12 13.49 8.07 9.00
CA ARG A 12 14.14 6.79 9.31
C ARG A 12 13.45 5.61 8.61
N HIS A 13 12.13 5.61 8.59
CA HIS A 13 11.36 4.58 7.89
C HIS A 13 11.64 4.58 6.38
N ARG A 14 11.68 5.76 5.74
CA ARG A 14 12.03 5.89 4.31
C ARG A 14 13.48 5.52 4.02
N GLU A 15 14.42 5.76 4.94
CA GLU A 15 15.82 5.33 4.82
C GLU A 15 15.89 3.80 4.79
N ARG A 16 15.24 3.10 5.73
CA ARG A 16 15.18 1.63 5.74
C ARG A 16 14.59 1.05 4.45
N LEU A 17 13.49 1.64 3.95
CA LEU A 17 12.86 1.17 2.70
C LEU A 17 13.79 1.36 1.49
N ARG A 18 14.59 2.44 1.46
CA ARG A 18 15.58 2.65 0.39
C ARG A 18 16.72 1.65 0.43
N GLU A 19 17.20 1.29 1.62
CA GLU A 19 18.22 0.24 1.79
C GLU A 19 17.71 -1.13 1.32
N GLN A 20 16.40 -1.39 1.45
CA GLN A 20 15.73 -2.57 0.91
C GLN A 20 15.49 -2.50 -0.62
N GLY A 21 15.98 -1.46 -1.30
CA GLY A 21 15.83 -1.27 -2.74
C GLY A 21 14.49 -0.68 -3.18
N LEU A 22 13.60 -0.31 -2.25
CA LEU A 22 12.30 0.27 -2.55
C LEU A 22 12.40 1.77 -2.83
N ARG A 23 11.63 2.26 -3.81
CA ARG A 23 11.54 3.68 -4.14
C ARG A 23 10.16 4.22 -3.82
N PRO A 24 10.04 5.34 -3.08
CA PRO A 24 8.75 5.95 -2.82
C PRO A 24 8.19 6.55 -4.10
N ILE A 25 6.95 6.19 -4.45
CA ILE A 25 6.18 6.87 -5.50
C ILE A 25 5.11 7.74 -4.86
N GLN A 26 4.84 8.90 -5.46
CA GLN A 26 3.72 9.77 -5.11
C GLN A 26 2.72 9.73 -6.24
N ILE A 27 1.50 9.34 -5.92
CA ILE A 27 0.38 9.31 -6.86
C ILE A 27 -0.78 10.09 -6.25
N TRP A 28 -1.57 10.71 -7.12
CA TRP A 28 -2.82 11.35 -6.71
C TRP A 28 -3.93 10.31 -6.78
N VAL A 29 -4.67 10.16 -5.68
CA VAL A 29 -5.80 9.23 -5.57
C VAL A 29 -7.11 10.03 -5.43
N PRO A 30 -8.26 9.47 -5.82
CA PRO A 30 -9.55 10.10 -5.57
C PRO A 30 -9.77 10.40 -4.08
N ASP A 31 -10.51 11.47 -3.78
CA ASP A 31 -10.84 11.80 -2.40
C ASP A 31 -11.71 10.69 -1.78
N VAL A 32 -11.14 10.00 -0.80
CA VAL A 32 -11.78 8.89 -0.08
C VAL A 32 -12.99 9.32 0.74
N ARG A 33 -13.17 10.64 0.96
CA ARG A 33 -14.32 11.23 1.66
C ARG A 33 -15.44 11.65 0.73
N ALA A 34 -15.22 11.67 -0.59
CA ALA A 34 -16.24 12.06 -1.54
C ALA A 34 -17.43 11.09 -1.48
N ALA A 35 -18.64 11.63 -1.62
CA ALA A 35 -19.83 10.82 -1.76
C ALA A 35 -19.66 9.88 -2.97
N GLY A 36 -19.95 8.59 -2.79
CA GLY A 36 -19.80 7.58 -3.84
C GLY A 36 -18.44 6.88 -3.91
N PHE A 37 -17.39 7.37 -3.22
CA PHE A 37 -16.08 6.71 -3.21
C PHE A 37 -16.18 5.24 -2.78
N ARG A 38 -16.96 4.93 -1.74
CA ARG A 38 -17.15 3.55 -1.26
C ARG A 38 -17.77 2.65 -2.31
N ALA A 39 -18.75 3.16 -3.07
CA ALA A 39 -19.41 2.39 -4.12
C ALA A 39 -18.45 2.13 -5.28
N GLU A 40 -17.69 3.14 -5.68
CA GLU A 40 -16.72 3.02 -6.76
C GLU A 40 -15.54 2.11 -6.39
N ALA A 41 -14.99 2.27 -5.18
CA ALA A 41 -13.95 1.39 -4.65
C ALA A 41 -14.44 -0.07 -4.65
N HIS A 42 -15.66 -0.33 -4.18
CA HIS A 42 -16.24 -1.67 -4.19
C HIS A 42 -16.37 -2.24 -5.61
N ARG A 43 -16.90 -1.45 -6.55
CA ARG A 43 -17.03 -1.84 -7.96
C ARG A 43 -15.68 -2.19 -8.58
N GLN A 44 -14.65 -1.36 -8.35
CA GLN A 44 -13.32 -1.59 -8.88
C GLN A 44 -12.64 -2.81 -8.25
N SER A 45 -12.76 -3.00 -6.94
CA SER A 45 -12.24 -4.20 -6.27
C SER A 45 -12.85 -5.48 -6.85
N GLN A 46 -14.17 -5.49 -7.12
CA GLN A 46 -14.82 -6.62 -7.77
C GLN A 46 -14.31 -6.85 -9.20
N ALA A 47 -14.04 -5.78 -9.95
CA ALA A 47 -13.52 -5.89 -11.31
C ALA A 47 -12.10 -6.51 -11.32
N VAL A 48 -11.24 -6.08 -10.40
CA VAL A 48 -9.89 -6.66 -10.22
C VAL A 48 -9.98 -8.12 -9.79
N ALA A 49 -10.81 -8.45 -8.82
CA ALA A 49 -10.98 -9.83 -8.34
C ALA A 49 -11.52 -10.79 -9.41
N ARG A 50 -12.19 -10.27 -10.45
CA ARG A 50 -12.71 -11.05 -11.58
C ARG A 50 -11.81 -10.97 -12.83
N SER A 51 -10.67 -10.31 -12.75
CA SER A 51 -9.74 -10.22 -13.87
C SER A 51 -9.11 -11.58 -14.17
N ALA A 52 -8.63 -11.78 -15.40
CA ALA A 52 -7.91 -13.00 -15.75
C ALA A 52 -6.61 -13.16 -14.93
N GLN A 53 -6.03 -12.03 -14.50
CA GLN A 53 -4.77 -11.96 -13.76
C GLN A 53 -4.94 -12.11 -12.25
N ALA A 54 -6.18 -12.13 -11.73
CA ALA A 54 -6.44 -12.08 -10.29
C ALA A 54 -5.68 -13.16 -9.49
N VAL A 55 -5.53 -14.36 -10.05
CA VAL A 55 -4.81 -15.47 -9.40
C VAL A 55 -3.31 -15.19 -9.35
N GLU A 56 -2.72 -14.73 -10.46
CA GLU A 56 -1.29 -14.43 -10.55
C GLU A 56 -0.92 -13.22 -9.69
N ASP A 57 -1.75 -12.17 -9.72
CA ASP A 57 -1.60 -10.98 -8.88
C ASP A 57 -1.62 -11.36 -7.39
N GLN A 58 -2.59 -12.20 -6.98
CA GLN A 58 -2.69 -12.65 -5.59
C GLN A 58 -1.47 -13.52 -5.21
N ALA A 59 -1.06 -14.46 -6.07
CA ALA A 59 0.10 -15.30 -5.81
C ALA A 59 1.40 -14.49 -5.68
N PHE A 60 1.57 -13.44 -6.50
CA PHE A 60 2.69 -12.52 -6.39
C PHE A 60 2.66 -11.77 -5.04
N ILE A 61 1.50 -11.20 -4.67
CA ILE A 61 1.34 -10.48 -3.40
C ILE A 61 1.66 -11.40 -2.22
N ASP A 62 1.15 -12.62 -2.22
CA ASP A 62 1.39 -13.60 -1.15
C ASP A 62 2.88 -13.95 -1.04
N ALA A 63 3.58 -14.10 -2.18
CA ALA A 63 5.01 -14.40 -2.21
C ALA A 63 5.90 -13.26 -1.69
N ILE A 64 5.48 -12.00 -1.85
CA ILE A 64 6.24 -10.82 -1.38
C ILE A 64 5.79 -10.29 -0.02
N SER A 65 4.64 -10.75 0.48
CA SER A 65 4.14 -10.38 1.81
C SER A 65 5.01 -11.06 2.86
N ILE A 66 5.99 -10.32 3.38
CA ILE A 66 6.79 -10.77 4.52
C ILE A 66 5.81 -11.02 5.67
N GLY A 67 5.72 -12.25 6.16
CA GLY A 67 5.01 -12.53 7.41
C GLY A 67 5.71 -11.79 8.54
N ASP A 68 5.08 -10.74 9.08
CA ASP A 68 5.45 -10.14 10.37
C ASP A 68 5.07 -11.13 11.50
N GLY A 69 5.75 -12.29 11.53
CA GLY A 69 5.38 -13.43 12.37
C GLY A 69 6.49 -14.45 12.57
N GLU A 70 7.72 -13.99 12.80
CA GLU A 70 8.68 -14.50 13.80
C GLU A 70 9.81 -13.48 14.00
#